data_AF-A0A2H0SPB7-F1
#
_entry.id   AF-A0A2H0SPB7-F1
#
_cell.length_a   1.000
_cell.length_b   1.000
_cell.length_c   1.000
_cell.angle_alpha   90.00
_cell.angle_beta   90.00
_cell.angle_gamma   90.00
#
_symmetry.space_group_name_H-M   'P 1'
#
loop_
_entity.id
_entity.type
_entity.pdbx_description
1 polymer ?
#
loop_
_entity_poly.entity_id
_entity_poly.type
_entity_poly.pdbx_seq_one_letter_code
_entity_poly.pdbx_strand_id
1 'polypeptide(L)'
;MGLLLWILFGAIVGWISSMFMSTDSQQGALGNIVMGIVGSIVAGYLMPFFGMPGVTGFNFYSIIVAVVGAMVVISVARLIRR
;
A
#
# COMPACT_ATOMS: atom_id res chain seq x y z
N MET A 1 14.02 7.08 5.21
CA MET A 1 12.95 7.47 6.16
C MET A 1 13.14 6.69 7.45
N GLY A 2 12.88 7.30 8.62
CA GLY A 2 12.91 6.57 9.89
C GLY A 2 11.81 5.50 9.97
N LEU A 3 12.03 4.48 10.79
CA LEU A 3 11.14 3.31 10.89
C LEU A 3 9.70 3.70 11.31
N LEU A 4 9.57 4.68 12.21
CA LEU A 4 8.29 5.29 12.61
C LEU A 4 7.52 5.93 11.45
N LEU A 5 8.20 6.70 10.60
CA LEU A 5 7.58 7.34 9.43
C LEU A 5 7.09 6.30 8.42
N TRP A 6 7.78 5.19 8.29
CA TRP A 6 7.40 4.12 7.38
C TRP A 6 6.16 3.37 7.84
N ILE A 7 6.04 3.12 9.15
CA ILE A 7 4.82 2.55 9.74
C ILE A 7 3.65 3.52 9.57
N LEU A 8 3.84 4.81 9.84
CA LEU A 8 2.78 5.82 9.68
C LEU A 8 2.33 5.93 8.22
N PHE A 9 3.28 5.95 7.30
CA PHE A 9 3.01 5.95 5.86
C PHE A 9 2.21 4.71 5.44
N GLY A 10 2.66 3.52 5.88
CA GLY A 10 1.96 2.26 5.62
C GLY A 10 0.55 2.23 6.22
N ALA A 11 0.35 2.78 7.42
CA ALA A 11 -0.97 2.90 8.05
C ALA A 11 -1.93 3.72 7.18
N ILE A 12 -1.49 4.90 6.72
CA ILE A 12 -2.29 5.81 5.91
C ILE A 12 -2.60 5.18 4.55
N VAL A 13 -1.57 4.69 3.85
CA VAL A 13 -1.71 4.07 2.52
C VAL A 13 -2.62 2.85 2.58
N GLY A 14 -2.39 1.98 3.56
CA GLY A 14 -3.14 0.74 3.73
C GLY A 14 -4.60 0.99 4.03
N TRP A 15 -4.91 1.94 4.91
CA TRP A 15 -6.28 2.32 5.25
C TRP A 15 -7.01 2.96 4.05
N ILE A 16 -6.35 3.86 3.32
CA ILE A 16 -6.93 4.44 2.10
C ILE A 16 -7.25 3.33 1.09
N SER A 17 -6.31 2.41 0.89
CA SER A 17 -6.47 1.31 -0.06
C SER A 17 -7.56 0.32 0.36
N SER A 18 -7.68 0.02 1.65
CA SER A 18 -8.70 -0.88 2.19
C SER A 18 -10.11 -0.29 2.04
N MET A 19 -10.27 1.03 2.15
CA MET A 19 -11.53 1.72 1.87
C MET A 19 -11.93 1.60 0.39
N PHE A 20 -11.01 1.89 -0.54
CA PHE A 20 -11.26 1.71 -1.97
C PHE A 20 -11.61 0.27 -2.35
N MET A 21 -10.98 -0.69 -1.67
CA MET A 21 -11.20 -2.10 -1.89
C MET A 21 -12.39 -2.66 -1.09
N SER A 22 -13.02 -1.90 -0.21
CA SER A 22 -14.05 -2.39 0.73
C SER A 22 -13.59 -3.61 1.56
N THR A 23 -12.31 -3.64 1.98
CA THR A 23 -11.74 -4.68 2.85
C THR A 23 -11.42 -4.22 4.26
N ASP A 24 -11.71 -2.96 4.59
CA ASP A 24 -11.35 -2.36 5.87
C ASP A 24 -11.90 -3.17 7.07
N SER A 25 -13.16 -3.62 6.97
CA SER A 25 -13.82 -4.43 8.01
C SER A 25 -13.17 -5.79 8.27
N GLN A 26 -12.39 -6.32 7.31
CA GLN A 26 -11.74 -7.63 7.40
C GLN A 26 -10.25 -7.52 7.78
N GLN A 27 -9.61 -6.39 7.49
CA GLN A 27 -8.17 -6.19 7.69
C GLN A 27 -7.86 -5.58 9.07
N GLY A 28 -8.70 -4.66 9.55
CA GLY A 28 -8.44 -3.90 10.77
C GLY A 28 -7.15 -3.05 10.68
N ALA A 29 -6.78 -2.39 11.79
CA ALA A 29 -5.65 -1.46 11.80
C ALA A 29 -4.30 -2.12 11.48
N LEU A 30 -4.02 -3.29 12.09
CA LEU A 30 -2.79 -4.03 11.84
C LEU A 30 -2.71 -4.55 10.39
N GLY A 31 -3.82 -5.07 9.86
CA GLY A 31 -3.86 -5.52 8.47
C GLY A 31 -3.62 -4.37 7.49
N ASN A 32 -4.24 -3.21 7.72
CA ASN A 32 -4.02 -2.03 6.89
C ASN A 32 -2.53 -1.63 6.89
N ILE A 33 -1.88 -1.55 8.05
CA ILE A 33 -0.44 -1.21 8.13
C ILE A 33 0.41 -2.19 7.32
N VAL A 34 0.19 -3.50 7.51
CA VAL A 34 0.95 -4.54 6.79
C VAL A 34 0.72 -4.45 5.29
N MET A 35 -0.54 -4.35 4.86
CA MET A 35 -0.89 -4.26 3.45
C MET A 35 -0.37 -2.98 2.79
N GLY A 36 -0.36 -1.86 3.53
CA GLY A 36 0.21 -0.61 3.06
C GLY A 36 1.72 -0.66 2.93
N ILE A 37 2.42 -1.28 3.87
CA ILE A 37 3.87 -1.49 3.81
C ILE A 37 4.23 -2.39 2.62
N VAL A 38 3.62 -3.57 2.52
CA VAL A 38 3.87 -4.52 1.43
C VAL A 38 3.47 -3.91 0.08
N GLY A 39 2.34 -3.21 0.04
CA GLY A 39 1.88 -2.46 -1.12
C GLY A 39 2.86 -1.39 -1.59
N SER A 40 3.49 -0.66 -0.68
CA SER A 40 4.51 0.34 -1.00
C SER A 40 5.75 -0.28 -1.64
N ILE A 41 6.16 -1.46 -1.17
CA ILE A 41 7.28 -2.22 -1.75
C ILE A 41 6.89 -2.69 -3.15
N VAL A 42 5.70 -3.28 -3.30
CA VAL A 42 5.19 -3.77 -4.59
C VAL A 42 5.06 -2.62 -5.60
N ALA A 43 4.57 -1.45 -5.19
CA ALA A 43 4.52 -0.26 -6.03
C ALA A 43 5.92 0.18 -6.50
N GLY A 44 6.92 0.07 -5.62
CA GLY A 44 8.32 0.36 -5.94
C GLY A 44 8.88 -0.50 -7.07
N TYR A 45 8.45 -1.76 -7.16
CA TYR A 45 8.81 -2.65 -8.27
C TYR A 45 7.90 -2.50 -9.49
N LEU A 46 6.61 -2.15 -9.31
CA LEU A 46 5.66 -2.04 -10.41
C LEU A 46 5.85 -0.77 -11.25
N MET A 47 6.03 0.40 -10.63
CA MET A 47 6.09 1.67 -11.37
C MET A 47 7.21 1.78 -12.40
N PRO A 48 8.43 1.24 -12.17
CA PRO A 48 9.49 1.24 -13.18
C PRO A 48 9.11 0.58 -14.50
N PHE A 49 8.22 -0.43 -14.49
CA PHE A 49 7.72 -1.05 -15.72
C PHE A 49 6.85 -0.10 -16.57
N PHE A 50 6.28 0.94 -15.95
CA PHE A 50 5.50 1.98 -16.61
C PHE A 50 6.33 3.23 -16.94
N GLY A 51 7.66 3.17 -16.81
CA GLY A 51 8.55 4.33 -17.00
C GLY A 51 8.39 5.40 -15.91
N MET A 52 7.75 5.06 -14.79
CA MET A 52 7.49 5.96 -13.67
C MET A 52 8.36 5.58 -12.46
N PRO A 53 8.81 6.55 -11.65
CA PRO A 53 9.49 6.25 -10.41
C PRO A 53 8.57 5.54 -9.41
N GLY A 54 9.13 4.64 -8.59
CA GLY A 54 8.41 3.99 -7.51
C GLY A 54 8.13 4.91 -6.32
N VAL A 55 7.90 4.30 -5.15
CA VAL A 55 7.80 5.03 -3.87
C VAL A 55 9.17 5.62 -3.54
N THR A 56 9.31 6.94 -3.64
CA THR A 56 10.58 7.66 -3.43
C THR A 56 10.70 8.28 -2.04
N GLY A 57 9.61 8.37 -1.29
CA GLY A 57 9.62 8.91 0.07
C GLY A 57 8.24 9.27 0.60
N PHE A 58 8.20 10.16 1.58
CA PHE A 58 6.96 10.71 2.14
C PHE A 58 6.54 11.94 1.32
N ASN A 59 5.99 11.70 0.14
CA ASN A 59 5.45 12.74 -0.74
C ASN A 59 4.12 12.29 -1.35
N PHE A 60 3.33 13.24 -1.84
CA PHE A 60 1.98 12.96 -2.34
C PHE A 60 1.98 11.95 -3.50
N TYR A 61 2.96 12.05 -4.39
CA TYR A 61 3.16 11.09 -5.48
C TYR A 61 3.33 9.65 -4.98
N SER A 62 4.22 9.47 -4.00
CA SER A 62 4.51 8.17 -3.39
C SER A 62 3.30 7.61 -2.66
N ILE A 63 2.45 8.44 -2.05
CA ILE A 63 1.19 7.99 -1.42
C ILE A 63 0.27 7.39 -2.49
N ILE A 64 0.06 8.10 -3.60
CA ILE A 64 -0.81 7.60 -4.70
C ILE A 64 -0.25 6.29 -5.26
N VAL A 65 1.03 6.27 -5.59
CA VAL A 65 1.73 5.08 -6.11
C VAL A 65 1.62 3.91 -5.13
N ALA A 66 1.85 4.15 -3.84
CA ALA A 66 1.76 3.14 -2.80
C ALA A 66 0.33 2.63 -2.60
N VAL A 67 -0.69 3.50 -2.74
CA VAL A 67 -2.11 3.10 -2.71
C VAL A 67 -2.42 2.16 -3.86
N VAL A 68 -1.95 2.47 -5.08
CA VAL A 68 -2.12 1.57 -6.23
C VAL A 68 -1.44 0.22 -5.97
N GLY A 69 -0.20 0.20 -5.46
CA GLY A 69 0.47 -1.06 -5.11
C GLY A 69 -0.23 -1.83 -4.00
N ALA A 70 -0.73 -1.15 -2.96
CA ALA A 70 -1.50 -1.76 -1.89
C ALA A 70 -2.82 -2.34 -2.39
N MET A 71 -3.53 -1.68 -3.31
CA MET A 71 -4.71 -2.22 -3.97
C MET A 71 -4.42 -3.52 -4.72
N VAL A 72 -3.26 -3.62 -5.38
CA VAL A 72 -2.80 -4.87 -6.02
C VAL A 72 -2.59 -5.97 -4.97
N VAL A 73 -1.87 -5.66 -3.89
CA VAL A 73 -1.61 -6.63 -2.81
C VAL A 73 -2.91 -7.09 -2.13
N ILE A 74 -3.85 -6.18 -1.87
CA ILE A 74 -5.18 -6.48 -1.32
C ILE A 74 -5.97 -7.40 -2.25
N SER A 75 -5.91 -7.14 -3.56
CA SER A 75 -6.59 -7.96 -4.55
C SER A 75 -6.05 -9.40 -4.56
N VAL A 76 -4.73 -9.57 -4.56
CA VAL A 76 -4.09 -10.91 -4.48
C VAL A 76 -4.41 -11.60 -3.16
N ALA A 77 -4.30 -10.89 -2.04
CA ALA A 77 -4.63 -11.45 -0.72
C ALA A 77 -6.10 -11.91 -0.64
N ARG A 78 -7.02 -11.18 -1.28
CA ARG A 78 -8.43 -11.59 -1.37
C ARG A 78 -8.63 -12.83 -2.22
N LEU A 79 -7.90 -12.96 -3.32
CA LEU A 79 -7.98 -14.16 -4.18
C LEU A 79 -7.52 -15.42 -3.44
N ILE A 80 -6.49 -15.30 -2.59
CA ILE A 80 -5.95 -16.44 -1.81
C ILE A 80 -6.86 -16.82 -0.63
N ARG A 81 -7.61 -15.86 -0.07
CA ARG A 81 -8.52 -16.10 1.06
C ARG A 81 -9.92 -16.56 0.64
N ARG A 82 -10.20 -16.66 -0.65
CA ARG A 82 -11.42 -17.28 -1.20
C ARG A 82 -11.24 -18.79 -1.27
#